data_AF-A0A9P5G241-F1
#
_entry.id   AF-A0A9P5G241-F1
#
_cell.length_a   1.000
_cell.length_b   1.000
_cell.length_c   1.000
_cell.angle_alpha   90.00
_cell.angle_beta   90.00
_cell.angle_gamma   90.00
#
_symmetry.space_group_name_H-M   'P 1'
#
loop_
_entity.id
_entity.type
_entity.pdbx_description
1 polymer ?
#
loop_
_entity_poly.entity_id
_entity_poly.type
_entity_poly.pdbx_seq_one_letter_code
_entity_poly.pdbx_strand_id
1 'polypeptide(L)'
;MVKLSTFFLGTALSTHAVYSASLFGLKSRGFSSLIERAGVSDSHEQCPVDTPLSCTSGTTDSCCVEATNGLFLATQFWDFYPQTGPSNLFTTHGLWSDKCSGGYDQYCNPSWEITNVTEILQDLGEEDLLQKMNYSWKNMGKTDEDLWLHEFNKHGTCMSTVNPSCYPETAEKYRYVGDFFNRVVSIQDQLPTYDILAQAGIVPTTEKKYKTADLEAALSKHVQGKTVRLGCTNGALQEVWYYFKLKGAVATGSFVNENADSKSSCPDELYYVPKGQPTPSGNSSGGSGGSGTSSGKGYLKLSSQKGCIISSGNWFTSGTCASFQLAQAEFGGVTLTSSKGPCNVVNNVFSCKAGNTLGQFTQDGNTIVYGGQSKWSADHVPSGQEQLTITPGSGKSVTFELQYESI
;
A
#
# COMPACT_ATOMS: atom_id res chain seq x y z
N MET A 1 -17.52 -59.10 68.18
CA MET A 1 -16.41 -58.99 69.14
C MET A 1 -15.36 -58.03 68.58
N VAL A 2 -14.97 -57.09 69.42
CA VAL A 2 -14.10 -55.91 69.28
C VAL A 2 -12.78 -56.11 68.50
N LYS A 3 -12.40 -55.14 67.65
CA LYS A 3 -11.20 -54.25 67.74
C LYS A 3 -11.16 -53.33 66.50
N LEU A 4 -11.34 -52.01 66.64
CA LEU A 4 -10.28 -50.96 66.68
C LEU A 4 -9.12 -51.27 65.70
N SER A 5 -8.72 -50.43 64.74
CA SER A 5 -8.42 -49.00 64.91
C SER A 5 -7.88 -48.37 63.61
N THR A 6 -8.03 -47.04 63.53
CA THR A 6 -7.16 -46.03 62.85
C THR A 6 -7.29 -45.77 61.34
N PHE A 7 -7.85 -44.60 61.06
CA PHE A 7 -7.73 -43.79 59.83
C PHE A 7 -6.29 -43.28 59.66
N PHE A 8 -5.73 -43.40 58.45
CA PHE A 8 -4.71 -42.48 57.94
C PHE A 8 -5.01 -42.18 56.47
N LEU A 9 -5.05 -40.89 56.15
CA LEU A 9 -5.25 -40.32 54.82
C LEU A 9 -4.17 -40.83 53.85
N GLY A 10 -4.60 -41.42 52.73
CA GLY A 10 -3.77 -41.66 51.55
C GLY A 10 -4.23 -40.76 50.40
N THR A 11 -3.48 -39.68 50.15
CA THR A 11 -3.62 -38.82 48.98
C THR A 11 -3.30 -39.58 47.70
N ALA A 12 -4.23 -39.60 46.73
CA ALA A 12 -4.00 -40.15 45.41
C ALA A 12 -3.10 -39.21 44.57
N LEU A 13 -1.91 -39.68 44.21
CA LEU A 13 -1.06 -39.05 43.20
C LEU A 13 -1.66 -39.31 41.81
N SER A 14 -1.98 -38.23 41.09
CA SER A 14 -2.15 -38.25 39.64
C SER A 14 -0.86 -37.77 38.98
N THR A 15 -0.30 -38.62 38.13
CA THR A 15 0.94 -38.45 37.39
C THR A 15 0.90 -37.23 36.47
N HIS A 16 1.70 -36.20 36.77
CA HIS A 16 2.11 -35.17 35.81
C HIS A 16 3.42 -35.61 35.16
N ALA A 17 3.41 -35.80 33.85
CA ALA A 17 4.62 -35.93 33.05
C ALA A 17 5.27 -34.55 32.91
N VAL A 18 6.41 -34.38 33.59
CA VAL A 18 7.28 -33.20 33.45
C VAL A 18 8.16 -33.43 32.23
N TYR A 19 7.96 -32.66 31.16
CA TYR A 19 8.96 -32.54 30.10
C TYR A 19 10.06 -31.59 30.58
N SER A 20 11.23 -32.16 30.79
CA SER A 20 12.45 -31.49 31.20
C SER A 20 12.95 -30.56 30.09
N ALA A 21 13.12 -29.28 30.41
CA ALA A 21 13.81 -28.31 29.55
C ALA A 21 15.31 -28.62 29.57
N SER A 22 15.82 -29.14 28.46
CA SER A 22 17.25 -29.38 28.25
C SER A 22 17.97 -28.05 28.05
N LEU A 23 18.88 -27.75 28.98
CA LEU A 23 19.83 -26.66 28.95
C LEU A 23 20.74 -26.74 27.72
N PHE A 24 20.51 -25.90 26.72
CA PHE A 24 21.54 -25.50 25.78
C PHE A 24 22.25 -24.26 26.33
N GLY A 25 23.55 -24.41 26.61
CA GLY A 25 24.38 -23.36 27.16
C GLY A 25 24.47 -22.13 26.25
N LEU A 26 24.05 -20.98 26.78
CA LEU A 26 24.39 -19.68 26.22
C LEU A 26 25.90 -19.46 26.37
N LYS A 27 26.64 -19.63 25.28
CA LYS A 27 27.91 -18.93 25.09
C LYS A 27 27.59 -17.52 24.59
N SER A 28 27.95 -16.52 25.39
CA SER A 28 27.95 -15.12 24.97
C SER A 28 28.89 -14.95 23.78
N ARG A 29 28.34 -14.81 22.58
CA ARG A 29 29.09 -14.32 21.42
C ARG A 29 29.01 -12.80 21.42
N GLY A 30 30.17 -12.15 21.53
CA GLY A 30 30.28 -10.71 21.40
C GLY A 30 29.75 -10.25 20.05
N PHE A 31 29.08 -9.09 20.05
CA PHE A 31 28.60 -8.42 18.86
C PHE A 31 29.80 -7.97 18.02
N SER A 32 30.10 -8.72 16.97
CA SER A 32 30.89 -8.23 15.83
C SER A 32 29.90 -7.98 14.70
N SER A 33 29.71 -6.72 14.35
CA SER A 33 28.75 -6.24 13.35
C SER A 33 29.25 -6.52 11.93
N LEU A 34 28.96 -7.69 11.39
CA LEU A 34 28.96 -7.95 9.95
C LEU A 34 27.85 -8.97 9.69
N ILE A 35 26.69 -8.47 9.27
CA ILE A 35 25.59 -9.29 8.75
C ILE A 35 25.97 -9.68 7.33
N GLU A 36 26.07 -10.99 7.07
CA GLU A 36 26.04 -11.54 5.71
C GLU A 36 24.72 -11.12 5.06
N ARG A 37 24.79 -10.28 4.03
CA ARG A 37 23.68 -9.92 3.14
C ARG A 37 23.30 -11.14 2.30
N ALA A 38 22.47 -12.02 2.84
CA ALA A 38 21.88 -13.09 2.03
C ALA A 38 20.86 -12.49 1.06
N GLY A 39 21.16 -12.53 -0.25
CA GLY A 39 20.17 -12.34 -1.32
C GLY A 39 20.16 -10.98 -2.05
N VAL A 40 21.11 -10.08 -1.82
CA VAL A 40 21.23 -8.86 -2.63
C VAL A 40 22.21 -9.14 -3.76
N SER A 41 21.71 -9.18 -5.00
CA SER A 41 22.57 -9.20 -6.19
C SER A 41 23.47 -7.97 -6.17
N ASP A 42 24.79 -8.16 -6.18
CA ASP A 42 25.80 -7.08 -6.14
C ASP A 42 25.89 -6.31 -7.48
N SER A 43 24.83 -6.41 -8.29
CA SER A 43 24.72 -5.86 -9.63
C SER A 43 24.22 -4.42 -9.66
N HIS A 44 23.64 -3.88 -8.59
CA HIS A 44 23.30 -2.46 -8.54
C HIS A 44 24.58 -1.63 -8.31
N GLU A 45 24.64 -0.42 -8.86
CA GLU A 45 25.71 0.55 -8.57
C GLU A 45 25.93 0.71 -7.05
N GLN A 46 27.20 0.75 -6.63
CA GLN A 46 27.56 0.87 -5.22
C GLN A 46 27.40 2.31 -4.74
N CYS A 47 26.55 2.51 -3.73
CA CYS A 47 26.29 3.83 -3.20
C CYS A 47 27.34 4.28 -2.18
N PRO A 48 27.76 5.56 -2.22
CA PRO A 48 28.63 6.14 -1.19
C PRO A 48 28.07 5.95 0.23
N VAL A 49 28.96 5.77 1.21
CA VAL A 49 28.55 5.58 2.62
C VAL A 49 27.88 6.84 3.20
N ASP A 50 28.24 8.00 2.68
CA ASP A 50 27.73 9.32 3.03
C ASP A 50 26.56 9.79 2.15
N THR A 51 25.99 8.89 1.33
CA THR A 51 24.77 9.16 0.57
C THR A 51 23.70 9.79 1.45
N PRO A 52 23.10 10.93 1.04
CA PRO A 52 22.05 11.58 1.80
C PRO A 52 20.83 10.69 2.03
N LEU A 53 20.06 11.01 3.08
CA LEU A 53 18.74 10.43 3.27
C LEU A 53 17.78 10.98 2.20
N SER A 54 16.84 10.17 1.73
CA SER A 54 15.77 10.59 0.85
C SER A 54 15.01 11.79 1.41
N CYS A 55 14.44 12.63 0.53
CA CYS A 55 13.82 13.90 0.89
C CYS A 55 14.75 14.95 1.55
N THR A 56 16.07 14.79 1.47
CA THR A 56 17.00 15.84 1.92
C THR A 56 16.99 17.01 0.93
N SER A 57 16.72 18.22 1.42
CA SER A 57 16.69 19.43 0.59
C SER A 57 18.02 19.68 -0.12
N GLY A 58 17.96 20.06 -1.40
CA GLY A 58 19.15 20.34 -2.22
C GLY A 58 19.80 19.11 -2.85
N THR A 59 19.21 17.92 -2.67
CA THR A 59 19.62 16.70 -3.38
C THR A 59 18.79 16.50 -4.65
N THR A 60 19.29 15.68 -5.57
CA THR A 60 18.63 15.33 -6.83
C THR A 60 18.57 13.81 -6.97
N ASP A 61 17.57 13.34 -7.72
CA ASP A 61 17.41 11.91 -7.98
C ASP A 61 18.64 11.33 -8.67
N SER A 62 19.03 10.13 -8.27
CA SER A 62 20.16 9.37 -8.81
C SER A 62 20.01 7.89 -8.46
N CYS A 63 20.93 7.05 -8.92
CA CYS A 63 20.97 5.63 -8.54
C CYS A 63 21.16 5.41 -7.03
N CYS A 64 21.51 6.43 -6.26
CA CYS A 64 21.71 6.31 -4.82
C CYS A 64 20.84 7.24 -3.98
N VAL A 65 20.01 8.08 -4.58
CA VAL A 65 19.21 9.06 -3.84
C VAL A 65 17.83 9.18 -4.47
N GLU A 66 16.80 8.92 -3.66
CA GLU A 66 15.40 9.24 -3.96
C GLU A 66 15.09 10.64 -3.40
N ALA A 67 15.38 11.68 -4.16
CA ALA A 67 15.22 13.07 -3.73
C ALA A 67 13.78 13.57 -3.92
N THR A 68 13.10 13.13 -4.98
CA THR A 68 11.74 13.57 -5.33
C THR A 68 10.68 12.67 -4.71
N ASN A 69 10.75 11.36 -4.97
CA ASN A 69 9.81 10.34 -4.50
C ASN A 69 10.39 9.58 -3.30
N GLY A 70 10.89 10.33 -2.32
CA GLY A 70 11.71 9.80 -1.24
C GLY A 70 10.97 9.34 0.02
N LEU A 71 9.64 9.51 0.10
CA LEU A 71 8.85 9.02 1.23
C LEU A 71 8.32 7.64 0.88
N PHE A 72 8.78 6.61 1.57
CA PHE A 72 8.41 5.23 1.27
C PHE A 72 7.32 4.71 2.19
N LEU A 73 6.40 3.92 1.64
CA LEU A 73 5.30 3.30 2.38
C LEU A 73 5.33 1.79 2.14
N ALA A 74 5.51 1.00 3.20
CA ALA A 74 5.22 -0.44 3.16
C ALA A 74 3.78 -0.63 3.61
N THR A 75 2.94 -1.13 2.72
CA THR A 75 1.50 -1.29 2.95
C THR A 75 1.14 -2.76 3.07
N GLN A 76 0.19 -3.06 3.96
CA GLN A 76 -0.25 -4.42 4.25
C GLN A 76 -1.78 -4.51 4.26
N PHE A 77 -2.29 -5.67 3.85
CA PHE A 77 -3.71 -6.02 3.89
C PHE A 77 -4.06 -6.95 5.05
N TRP A 78 -5.26 -6.77 5.56
CA TRP A 78 -5.98 -7.72 6.39
C TRP A 78 -7.27 -8.15 5.69
N ASP A 79 -7.15 -8.80 4.53
CA ASP A 79 -8.33 -9.30 3.81
C ASP A 79 -9.00 -10.43 4.60
N PHE A 80 -9.98 -10.05 5.42
CA PHE A 80 -10.67 -10.98 6.29
C PHE A 80 -11.89 -11.60 5.61
N TYR A 81 -12.57 -10.89 4.72
CA TYR A 81 -13.78 -11.39 4.05
C TYR A 81 -14.02 -10.77 2.65
N PRO A 82 -13.87 -11.55 1.56
CA PRO A 82 -13.36 -12.92 1.54
C PRO A 82 -11.91 -12.99 2.05
N GLN A 83 -11.55 -14.11 2.67
CA GLN A 83 -10.21 -14.30 3.23
C GLN A 83 -9.16 -14.48 2.12
N THR A 84 -8.03 -13.80 2.24
CA THR A 84 -6.78 -14.15 1.54
C THR A 84 -5.64 -14.43 2.53
N GLY A 85 -4.71 -15.29 2.11
CA GLY A 85 -3.53 -15.65 2.90
C GLY A 85 -3.82 -16.37 4.24
N PRO A 86 -2.76 -16.59 5.05
CA PRO A 86 -2.86 -17.21 6.37
C PRO A 86 -3.74 -16.41 7.34
N SER A 87 -4.39 -17.13 8.27
CA SER A 87 -5.30 -16.54 9.27
C SER A 87 -4.61 -15.67 10.33
N ASN A 88 -3.28 -15.76 10.42
CA ASN A 88 -2.43 -15.05 11.36
C ASN A 88 -1.38 -14.17 10.66
N LEU A 89 -1.66 -13.73 9.44
CA LEU A 89 -0.72 -12.93 8.64
C LEU A 89 -1.43 -11.75 7.99
N PHE A 90 -0.89 -10.54 8.19
CA PHE A 90 -1.18 -9.44 7.28
C PHE A 90 -0.40 -9.67 6.00
N THR A 91 -1.10 -9.71 4.87
CA THR A 91 -0.47 -9.95 3.56
C THR A 91 0.13 -8.66 3.02
N THR A 92 1.15 -8.78 2.18
CA THR A 92 1.76 -7.65 1.49
C THR A 92 0.73 -7.01 0.56
N HIS A 93 0.60 -5.69 0.62
CA HIS A 93 -0.04 -4.90 -0.44
C HIS A 93 1.05 -4.40 -1.39
N GLY A 94 2.03 -3.62 -0.89
CA GLY A 94 3.15 -3.17 -1.71
C GLY A 94 4.22 -2.35 -0.98
N LEU A 95 5.11 -1.77 -1.78
CA LEU A 95 6.07 -0.74 -1.38
C LEU A 95 5.93 0.44 -2.33
N TRP A 96 5.53 1.60 -1.82
CA TRP A 96 5.24 2.79 -2.62
C TRP A 96 6.22 3.91 -2.32
N SER A 97 6.36 4.83 -3.27
CA SER A 97 7.22 6.01 -3.18
C SER A 97 6.40 7.28 -3.40
N ASP A 98 6.07 7.95 -2.31
CA ASP A 98 5.38 9.24 -2.29
C ASP A 98 6.39 10.38 -2.45
N LYS A 99 5.88 11.51 -2.96
CA LYS A 99 6.66 12.73 -3.08
C LYS A 99 7.03 13.27 -1.71
N CYS A 100 8.25 13.77 -1.60
CA CYS A 100 8.70 14.49 -0.42
C CYS A 100 7.88 15.75 -0.11
N SER A 101 7.18 16.28 -1.12
CA SER A 101 6.27 17.43 -1.01
C SER A 101 4.80 17.06 -0.77
N GLY A 102 4.49 15.76 -0.65
CA GLY A 102 3.14 15.23 -0.51
C GLY A 102 2.48 14.83 -1.83
N GLY A 103 1.58 13.85 -1.74
CA GLY A 103 1.03 13.16 -2.91
C GLY A 103 2.03 12.17 -3.51
N TYR A 104 1.71 11.61 -4.67
CA TYR A 104 2.51 10.57 -5.29
C TYR A 104 2.42 10.63 -6.82
N ASP A 105 3.43 10.08 -7.48
CA ASP A 105 3.35 9.77 -8.91
C ASP A 105 2.96 8.30 -9.11
N GLN A 106 2.45 7.98 -10.29
CA GLN A 106 2.02 6.63 -10.65
C GLN A 106 2.32 6.38 -12.13
N TYR A 107 2.75 5.16 -12.47
CA TYR A 107 3.06 4.74 -13.85
C TYR A 107 4.11 5.66 -14.52
N CYS A 108 5.22 5.92 -13.83
CA CYS A 108 6.16 6.99 -14.20
C CYS A 108 7.03 6.68 -15.42
N ASN A 109 7.37 5.42 -15.63
CA ASN A 109 8.26 5.00 -16.73
C ASN A 109 7.64 3.84 -17.52
N PRO A 110 6.78 4.13 -18.52
CA PRO A 110 6.10 3.09 -19.31
C PRO A 110 7.03 2.13 -20.05
N SER A 111 8.26 2.55 -20.37
CA SER A 111 9.27 1.68 -20.99
C SER A 111 9.86 0.64 -20.04
N TRP A 112 9.65 0.79 -18.73
CA TRP A 112 10.10 -0.16 -17.70
C TRP A 112 9.01 -1.14 -17.30
N GLU A 113 7.77 -0.92 -17.75
CA GLU A 113 6.64 -1.78 -17.43
C GLU A 113 6.89 -3.22 -17.90
N ILE A 114 6.42 -4.15 -17.08
CA ILE A 114 6.54 -5.58 -17.28
C ILE A 114 5.15 -6.20 -17.42
N THR A 115 5.12 -7.41 -17.96
CA THR A 115 3.87 -8.14 -18.23
C THR A 115 3.80 -9.52 -17.59
N ASN A 116 4.90 -9.98 -16.96
CA ASN A 116 4.96 -11.28 -16.30
C ASN A 116 6.07 -11.29 -15.23
N VAL A 117 5.71 -11.04 -13.96
CA VAL A 117 6.59 -11.10 -12.79
C VAL A 117 7.06 -12.53 -12.56
N THR A 118 6.14 -13.50 -12.61
CA THR A 118 6.46 -14.91 -12.37
C THR A 118 7.57 -15.42 -13.29
N GLU A 119 7.46 -15.17 -14.60
CA GLU A 119 8.47 -15.56 -15.59
C GLU A 119 9.79 -14.81 -15.36
N ILE A 120 9.75 -13.51 -15.08
CA ILE A 120 10.96 -12.72 -14.78
C ILE A 120 11.70 -13.29 -13.57
N LEU A 121 11.01 -13.60 -12.47
CA LEU A 121 11.64 -14.13 -11.27
C LEU A 121 12.18 -15.55 -11.49
N GLN A 122 11.51 -16.37 -12.30
CA GLN A 122 12.02 -17.70 -12.68
C GLN A 122 13.29 -17.59 -13.54
N ASP A 123 13.31 -16.68 -14.53
CA ASP A 123 14.48 -16.44 -15.38
C ASP A 123 15.69 -15.92 -14.59
N LEU A 124 15.45 -15.17 -13.52
CA LEU A 124 16.48 -14.68 -12.59
C LEU A 124 16.91 -15.74 -11.54
N GLY A 125 16.29 -16.93 -11.52
CA GLY A 125 16.57 -17.95 -10.50
C GLY A 125 16.15 -17.56 -9.08
N GLU A 126 15.06 -16.78 -8.96
CA GLU A 126 14.52 -16.25 -7.70
C GLU A 126 13.31 -17.08 -7.22
N GLU A 127 13.40 -18.42 -7.27
CA GLU A 127 12.28 -19.31 -6.90
C GLU A 127 11.88 -19.21 -5.43
N ASP A 128 12.85 -19.01 -4.54
CA ASP A 128 12.59 -18.80 -3.10
C ASP A 128 11.80 -17.51 -2.85
N LEU A 129 12.11 -16.44 -3.59
CA LEU A 129 11.36 -15.19 -3.55
C LEU A 129 9.94 -15.39 -4.06
N LEU A 130 9.79 -16.06 -5.20
CA LEU A 130 8.48 -16.38 -5.77
C LEU A 130 7.63 -17.22 -4.80
N GLN A 131 8.23 -18.16 -4.08
CA GLN A 131 7.53 -18.95 -3.07
C GLN A 131 7.04 -18.07 -1.91
N LYS A 132 7.88 -17.14 -1.42
CA LYS A 132 7.48 -16.18 -0.39
C LYS A 132 6.32 -15.29 -0.86
N MET A 133 6.41 -14.75 -2.08
CA MET A 133 5.35 -13.91 -2.66
C MET A 133 4.04 -14.68 -2.77
N ASN A 134 4.07 -15.92 -3.26
CA ASN A 134 2.88 -16.79 -3.32
C ASN A 134 2.24 -17.06 -1.95
N TYR A 135 3.02 -17.03 -0.88
CA TYR A 135 2.53 -17.23 0.49
C TYR A 135 1.94 -15.95 1.10
N SER A 136 2.61 -14.80 0.95
CA SER A 136 2.30 -13.57 1.69
C SER A 136 1.78 -12.40 0.87
N TRP A 137 1.92 -12.38 -0.47
CA TRP A 137 1.52 -11.26 -1.32
C TRP A 137 0.33 -11.67 -2.19
N LYS A 138 -0.85 -11.65 -1.58
CA LYS A 138 -2.06 -12.26 -2.12
C LYS A 138 -2.98 -11.21 -2.73
N ASN A 139 -3.60 -11.54 -3.86
CA ASN A 139 -4.66 -10.75 -4.46
C ASN A 139 -6.04 -11.28 -4.07
N MET A 140 -6.97 -10.39 -3.75
CA MET A 140 -8.36 -10.71 -3.49
C MET A 140 -9.18 -10.52 -4.78
N GLY A 141 -9.69 -11.62 -5.34
CA GLY A 141 -10.66 -11.59 -6.43
C GLY A 141 -10.09 -11.75 -7.85
N LYS A 142 -8.75 -11.74 -8.02
CA LYS A 142 -8.06 -12.20 -9.24
C LYS A 142 -6.77 -12.96 -8.91
N THR A 143 -5.79 -12.99 -9.83
CA THR A 143 -4.52 -13.69 -9.64
C THR A 143 -3.53 -12.82 -8.88
N ASP A 144 -2.61 -13.44 -8.14
CA ASP A 144 -1.56 -12.70 -7.43
C ASP A 144 -0.62 -11.97 -8.41
N GLU A 145 -0.40 -12.57 -9.59
CA GLU A 145 0.35 -11.98 -10.70
C GLU A 145 -0.23 -10.61 -11.11
N ASP A 146 -1.55 -10.46 -11.18
CA ASP A 146 -2.19 -9.17 -11.51
C ASP A 146 -1.80 -8.08 -10.49
N LEU A 147 -1.74 -8.43 -9.20
CA LEU A 147 -1.31 -7.51 -8.14
C LEU A 147 0.17 -7.21 -8.25
N TRP A 148 1.03 -8.21 -8.43
CA TRP A 148 2.47 -7.98 -8.53
C TRP A 148 2.82 -7.08 -9.73
N LEU A 149 2.16 -7.29 -10.87
CA LEU A 149 2.28 -6.41 -12.04
C LEU A 149 1.83 -4.99 -11.72
N HIS A 150 0.70 -4.83 -11.03
CA HIS A 150 0.22 -3.52 -10.60
C HIS A 150 1.26 -2.79 -9.75
N GLU A 151 1.77 -3.46 -8.73
CA GLU A 151 2.68 -2.89 -7.75
C GLU A 151 4.01 -2.46 -8.39
N PHE A 152 4.56 -3.26 -9.29
CA PHE A 152 5.76 -2.84 -10.03
C PHE A 152 5.46 -1.72 -11.02
N ASN A 153 4.49 -1.90 -11.92
CA ASN A 153 4.25 -0.98 -13.04
C ASN A 153 3.77 0.40 -12.55
N LYS A 154 2.97 0.43 -11.47
CA LYS A 154 2.46 1.68 -10.91
C LYS A 154 3.45 2.36 -9.98
N HIS A 155 4.08 1.60 -9.07
CA HIS A 155 4.87 2.16 -7.97
C HIS A 155 6.37 1.96 -8.18
N GLY A 156 6.82 0.74 -8.51
CA GLY A 156 8.23 0.44 -8.76
C GLY A 156 8.84 1.30 -9.89
N THR A 157 8.07 1.56 -10.96
CA THR A 157 8.54 2.43 -12.06
C THR A 157 8.72 3.90 -11.67
N CYS A 158 8.26 4.33 -10.49
CA CYS A 158 8.38 5.70 -10.00
C CYS A 158 9.59 5.95 -9.08
N MET A 159 10.39 4.91 -8.82
CA MET A 159 11.57 4.97 -7.97
C MET A 159 12.83 5.19 -8.81
N SER A 160 13.56 6.27 -8.55
CA SER A 160 14.75 6.64 -9.31
C SER A 160 15.90 5.63 -9.18
N THR A 161 15.96 4.90 -8.05
CA THR A 161 16.96 3.88 -7.75
C THR A 161 16.56 2.48 -8.22
N VAL A 162 15.36 2.31 -8.79
CA VAL A 162 14.90 1.09 -9.49
C VAL A 162 15.12 1.22 -11.01
N ASN A 163 15.83 2.27 -11.44
CA ASN A 163 16.12 2.54 -12.84
C ASN A 163 17.05 1.45 -13.43
N PRO A 164 16.73 0.85 -14.59
CA PRO A 164 17.59 -0.12 -15.26
C PRO A 164 19.02 0.40 -15.52
N SER A 165 19.21 1.70 -15.72
CA SER A 165 20.53 2.32 -15.93
C SER A 165 21.42 2.34 -14.68
N CYS A 166 20.88 2.01 -13.50
CA CYS A 166 21.66 1.84 -12.27
C CYS A 166 22.34 0.47 -12.17
N TYR A 167 22.15 -0.37 -13.17
CA TYR A 167 22.76 -1.69 -13.30
C TYR A 167 23.74 -1.68 -14.48
N PRO A 168 24.87 -2.39 -14.39
CA PRO A 168 25.82 -2.51 -15.50
C PRO A 168 25.17 -3.28 -16.66
N GLU A 169 25.65 -3.04 -17.88
CA GLU A 169 25.14 -3.73 -19.08
C GLU A 169 25.28 -5.26 -19.03
N THR A 170 26.16 -5.77 -18.17
CA THR A 170 26.35 -7.21 -17.94
C THR A 170 25.35 -7.80 -16.95
N ALA A 171 24.51 -7.00 -16.31
CA ALA A 171 23.48 -7.48 -15.40
C ALA A 171 22.42 -8.26 -16.19
N GLU A 172 21.83 -9.24 -15.53
CA GLU A 172 20.71 -10.00 -16.09
C GLU A 172 19.54 -9.08 -16.41
N LYS A 173 18.85 -9.39 -17.50
CA LYS A 173 17.67 -8.63 -17.91
C LYS A 173 16.64 -8.64 -16.77
N TYR A 174 16.08 -7.47 -16.46
CA TYR A 174 15.11 -7.28 -15.37
C TYR A 174 15.64 -7.50 -13.95
N ARG A 175 16.95 -7.52 -13.71
CA ARG A 175 17.50 -7.60 -12.35
C ARG A 175 16.93 -6.54 -11.39
N TYR A 176 16.68 -5.32 -11.89
CA TYR A 176 16.01 -4.24 -11.14
C TYR A 176 14.59 -4.59 -10.66
N VAL A 177 13.87 -5.43 -11.40
CA VAL A 177 12.55 -5.95 -11.03
C VAL A 177 12.69 -6.97 -9.90
N GLY A 178 13.61 -7.94 -10.05
CA GLY A 178 13.90 -8.93 -9.01
C GLY A 178 14.32 -8.28 -7.70
N ASP A 179 15.20 -7.29 -7.76
CA ASP A 179 15.64 -6.54 -6.57
C ASP A 179 14.52 -5.72 -5.92
N PHE A 180 13.60 -5.16 -6.70
CA PHE A 180 12.41 -4.50 -6.14
C PHE A 180 11.56 -5.49 -5.33
N PHE A 181 11.17 -6.63 -5.93
CA PHE A 181 10.33 -7.62 -5.26
C PHE A 181 11.02 -8.23 -4.03
N ASN A 182 12.32 -8.54 -4.15
CA ASN A 182 13.12 -9.01 -3.02
C ASN A 182 13.12 -7.99 -1.89
N ARG A 183 13.29 -6.70 -2.22
CA ARG A 183 13.28 -5.64 -1.23
C ARG A 183 11.93 -5.49 -0.54
N VAL A 184 10.83 -5.52 -1.29
CA VAL A 184 9.48 -5.44 -0.71
C VAL A 184 9.29 -6.57 0.30
N VAL A 185 9.57 -7.81 -0.09
CA VAL A 185 9.44 -8.97 0.81
C VAL A 185 10.34 -8.83 2.04
N SER A 186 11.60 -8.40 1.87
CA SER A 186 12.54 -8.19 2.98
C SER A 186 12.06 -7.14 4.00
N ILE A 187 11.40 -6.07 3.54
CA ILE A 187 10.82 -5.05 4.43
C ILE A 187 9.60 -5.61 5.15
N GLN A 188 8.71 -6.31 4.42
CA GLN A 188 7.49 -6.88 4.98
C GLN A 188 7.77 -7.96 6.04
N ASP A 189 8.81 -8.79 5.83
CA ASP A 189 9.29 -9.77 6.81
C ASP A 189 9.72 -9.13 8.15
N GLN A 190 10.08 -7.84 8.15
CA GLN A 190 10.46 -7.07 9.35
C GLN A 190 9.26 -6.36 10.01
N LEU A 191 8.07 -6.48 9.44
CA LEU A 191 6.83 -5.85 9.90
C LEU A 191 5.76 -6.91 10.24
N PRO A 192 5.97 -7.77 11.26
CA PRO A 192 5.05 -8.83 11.63
C PRO A 192 3.83 -8.28 12.40
N THR A 193 2.98 -7.51 11.72
CA THR A 193 1.85 -6.75 12.29
C THR A 193 0.93 -7.61 13.15
N TYR A 194 0.60 -8.83 12.71
CA TYR A 194 -0.22 -9.75 13.50
C TYR A 194 0.42 -10.05 14.86
N ASP A 195 1.71 -10.41 14.87
CA ASP A 195 2.42 -10.78 16.10
C ASP A 195 2.58 -9.57 17.04
N ILE A 196 2.83 -8.39 16.49
CA ILE A 196 2.94 -7.14 17.27
C ILE A 196 1.61 -6.85 17.99
N LEU A 197 0.49 -6.93 17.28
CA LEU A 197 -0.84 -6.73 17.85
C LEU A 197 -1.19 -7.83 18.87
N ALA A 198 -0.92 -9.09 18.54
CA ALA A 198 -1.18 -10.23 19.43
C ALA A 198 -0.40 -10.11 20.75
N GLN A 199 0.87 -9.68 20.71
CA GLN A 199 1.68 -9.41 21.90
C GLN A 199 1.11 -8.29 22.78
N ALA A 200 0.37 -7.36 22.20
CA ALA A 200 -0.38 -6.33 22.92
C ALA A 200 -1.77 -6.80 23.40
N GLY A 201 -2.14 -8.07 23.19
CA GLY A 201 -3.46 -8.61 23.51
C GLY A 201 -4.56 -8.20 22.53
N ILE A 202 -4.18 -7.67 21.37
CA ILE A 202 -5.09 -7.28 20.28
C ILE A 202 -5.08 -8.42 19.25
N VAL A 203 -6.02 -9.35 19.41
CA VAL A 203 -6.20 -10.49 18.50
C VAL A 203 -7.49 -10.35 17.70
N PRO A 204 -7.61 -10.99 16.53
CA PRO A 204 -8.85 -10.94 15.77
C PRO A 204 -10.03 -11.48 16.59
N THR A 205 -11.15 -10.75 16.60
CA THR A 205 -12.38 -11.13 17.31
C THR A 205 -13.61 -10.45 16.72
N THR A 206 -14.75 -11.12 16.82
CA THR A 206 -16.08 -10.60 16.48
C THR A 206 -16.85 -10.09 17.70
N GLU A 207 -16.31 -10.26 18.91
CA GLU A 207 -17.05 -10.03 20.15
C GLU A 207 -16.95 -8.60 20.66
N LYS A 208 -15.89 -7.87 20.28
CA LYS A 208 -15.60 -6.52 20.75
C LYS A 208 -14.90 -5.68 19.69
N LYS A 209 -14.93 -4.38 19.90
CA LYS A 209 -14.08 -3.42 19.20
C LYS A 209 -12.83 -3.12 20.02
N TYR A 210 -11.80 -2.66 19.32
CA TYR A 210 -10.60 -2.09 19.92
C TYR A 210 -10.57 -0.59 19.69
N LYS A 211 -9.98 0.16 20.61
CA LYS A 211 -9.67 1.56 20.34
C LYS A 211 -8.57 1.62 19.29
N THR A 212 -8.77 2.47 18.29
CA THR A 212 -7.80 2.67 17.21
C THR A 212 -6.44 3.11 17.77
N ALA A 213 -6.46 3.97 18.79
CA ALA A 213 -5.25 4.43 19.48
C ALA A 213 -4.44 3.28 20.14
N ASP A 214 -5.09 2.20 20.58
CA ASP A 214 -4.37 1.06 21.20
C ASP A 214 -3.59 0.27 20.13
N LEU A 215 -4.15 0.12 18.92
CA LEU A 215 -3.46 -0.49 17.78
C LEU A 215 -2.29 0.39 17.33
N GLU A 216 -2.53 1.69 17.13
CA GLU A 216 -1.49 2.64 16.72
C GLU A 216 -0.34 2.67 17.73
N ALA A 217 -0.62 2.64 19.04
CA ALA A 217 0.41 2.59 20.07
C ALA A 217 1.24 1.30 20.04
N ALA A 218 0.60 0.14 19.84
CA ALA A 218 1.29 -1.15 19.75
C ALA A 218 2.23 -1.19 18.54
N LEU A 219 1.75 -0.76 17.38
CA LEU A 219 2.52 -0.74 16.14
C LEU A 219 3.62 0.34 16.15
N SER A 220 3.32 1.53 16.66
CA SER A 220 4.28 2.64 16.79
C SER A 220 5.50 2.24 17.63
N LYS A 221 5.30 1.44 18.70
CA LYS A 221 6.39 0.93 19.52
C LYS A 221 7.38 0.08 18.71
N HIS A 222 6.91 -0.73 17.76
CA HIS A 222 7.76 -1.54 16.89
C HIS A 222 8.60 -0.66 15.95
N VAL A 223 8.01 0.40 15.41
CA VAL A 223 8.70 1.36 14.52
C VAL A 223 9.33 2.54 15.27
N GLN A 224 9.85 2.30 16.48
CA GLN A 224 10.65 3.26 17.25
C GLN A 224 9.92 4.58 17.56
N GLY A 225 8.62 4.49 17.85
CA GLY A 225 7.78 5.64 18.23
C GLY A 225 7.28 6.47 17.05
N LYS A 226 7.50 6.02 15.81
CA LYS A 226 6.94 6.67 14.62
C LYS A 226 5.46 6.35 14.45
N THR A 227 4.69 7.29 13.90
CA THR A 227 3.26 7.08 13.66
C THR A 227 3.04 6.13 12.47
N VAL A 228 2.03 5.28 12.58
CA VAL A 228 1.54 4.41 11.49
C VAL A 228 0.17 4.90 11.04
N ARG A 229 -0.26 4.49 9.84
CA ARG A 229 -1.62 4.77 9.36
C ARG A 229 -2.42 3.47 9.28
N LEU A 230 -3.64 3.53 9.81
CA LEU A 230 -4.61 2.43 9.73
C LEU A 230 -5.69 2.75 8.70
N GLY A 231 -5.96 1.79 7.81
CA GLY A 231 -7.05 1.84 6.87
C GLY A 231 -8.22 0.99 7.37
N CYS A 232 -9.40 1.59 7.51
CA CYS A 232 -10.62 0.86 7.82
C CYS A 232 -11.67 0.98 6.72
N THR A 233 -12.43 -0.10 6.53
CA THR A 233 -13.64 -0.11 5.70
C THR A 233 -14.80 -0.59 6.57
N ASN A 234 -15.93 0.13 6.56
CA ASN A 234 -17.12 -0.19 7.37
C ASN A 234 -16.81 -0.41 8.86
N GLY A 235 -15.85 0.35 9.41
CA GLY A 235 -15.43 0.26 10.80
C GLY A 235 -14.60 -0.99 11.15
N ALA A 236 -14.13 -1.75 10.17
CA ALA A 236 -13.20 -2.87 10.35
C ALA A 236 -11.82 -2.54 9.79
N LEU A 237 -10.75 -2.97 10.49
CA LEU A 237 -9.37 -2.83 10.05
C LEU A 237 -9.13 -3.63 8.76
N GLN A 238 -8.55 -2.99 7.75
CA GLN A 238 -8.24 -3.58 6.45
C GLN A 238 -6.80 -3.34 6.04
N GLU A 239 -6.19 -2.22 6.44
CA GLU A 239 -4.82 -1.89 6.02
C GLU A 239 -3.98 -1.32 7.14
N VAL A 240 -2.67 -1.54 7.05
CA VAL A 240 -1.66 -0.92 7.90
C VAL A 240 -0.53 -0.41 7.02
N TRP A 241 -0.19 0.87 7.15
CA TRP A 241 0.85 1.52 6.36
C TRP A 241 1.97 2.01 7.28
N TYR A 242 3.19 1.56 6.97
CA TYR A 242 4.42 1.94 7.67
C TYR A 242 5.27 2.82 6.78
N TYR A 243 5.84 3.88 7.35
CA TYR A 243 6.52 4.93 6.60
C TYR A 243 8.02 4.90 6.83
N PHE A 244 8.76 5.23 5.79
CA PHE A 244 10.22 5.21 5.81
C PHE A 244 10.80 6.33 4.96
N LYS A 245 12.03 6.71 5.30
CA LYS A 245 12.98 7.32 4.37
C LYS A 245 14.04 6.30 3.99
N LEU A 246 14.77 6.55 2.91
CA LEU A 246 15.76 5.64 2.36
C LEU A 246 17.14 6.30 2.34
N LYS A 247 18.16 5.57 2.78
CA LYS A 247 19.57 5.92 2.55
C LYS A 247 20.19 4.91 1.59
N GLY A 248 20.57 5.36 0.39
CA GLY A 248 21.04 4.50 -0.71
C GLY A 248 19.94 4.14 -1.70
N ALA A 249 20.10 3.01 -2.39
CA ALA A 249 19.14 2.51 -3.38
C ALA A 249 18.05 1.64 -2.75
N VAL A 250 16.91 1.46 -3.41
CA VAL A 250 15.86 0.53 -2.94
C VAL A 250 16.45 -0.87 -2.77
N ALA A 251 17.18 -1.38 -3.77
CA ALA A 251 17.78 -2.71 -3.77
C ALA A 251 18.74 -2.98 -2.59
N THR A 252 19.61 -2.02 -2.28
CA THR A 252 20.78 -2.24 -1.41
C THR A 252 20.81 -1.35 -0.16
N GLY A 253 19.96 -0.34 -0.09
CA GLY A 253 19.99 0.73 0.90
C GLY A 253 19.29 0.38 2.21
N SER A 254 19.32 1.33 3.14
CA SER A 254 18.73 1.19 4.47
C SER A 254 17.48 2.05 4.60
N PHE A 255 16.35 1.41 4.93
CA PHE A 255 15.09 2.08 5.23
C PHE A 255 15.10 2.52 6.69
N VAL A 256 14.71 3.77 6.95
CA VAL A 256 14.71 4.43 8.25
C VAL A 256 13.26 4.82 8.56
N ASN A 257 12.71 4.32 9.68
CA ASN A 257 11.33 4.59 10.07
C ASN A 257 11.01 6.10 10.08
N GLU A 258 9.86 6.47 9.52
CA GLU A 258 9.34 7.83 9.48
C GLU A 258 7.88 7.87 9.94
N ASN A 259 7.43 9.05 10.35
CA ASN A 259 6.03 9.27 10.71
C ASN A 259 5.13 9.17 9.47
N ALA A 260 3.95 8.59 9.65
CA ALA A 260 2.86 8.70 8.69
C ALA A 260 2.55 10.16 8.37
N ASP A 261 2.37 10.44 7.08
CA ASP A 261 2.09 11.78 6.54
C ASP A 261 0.58 12.09 6.45
N SER A 262 -0.25 11.09 6.74
CA SER A 262 -1.69 11.16 6.60
C SER A 262 -2.39 10.40 7.72
N LYS A 263 -3.63 10.81 8.02
CA LYS A 263 -4.40 10.25 9.13
C LYS A 263 -4.97 8.88 8.78
N SER A 264 -5.11 8.04 9.80
CA SER A 264 -5.91 6.82 9.74
C SER A 264 -7.34 7.12 9.31
N SER A 265 -7.92 6.25 8.47
CA SER A 265 -9.34 6.34 8.08
C SER A 265 -10.29 5.64 9.06
N CYS A 266 -9.73 5.05 10.11
CA CYS A 266 -10.46 4.33 11.13
C CYS A 266 -11.23 5.26 12.09
N PRO A 267 -12.43 4.86 12.54
CA PRO A 267 -13.14 5.53 13.65
C PRO A 267 -12.38 5.37 14.97
N ASP A 268 -12.84 6.00 16.06
CA ASP A 268 -12.22 5.88 17.39
C ASP A 268 -12.14 4.43 17.90
N GLU A 269 -13.10 3.59 17.51
CA GLU A 269 -13.15 2.16 17.80
C GLU A 269 -13.48 1.33 16.56
N LEU A 270 -12.69 0.29 16.31
CA LEU A 270 -12.78 -0.56 15.11
C LEU A 270 -12.94 -2.04 15.45
N TYR A 271 -13.43 -2.82 14.50
CA TYR A 271 -13.34 -4.28 14.54
C TYR A 271 -12.02 -4.76 13.92
N TYR A 272 -11.33 -5.65 14.61
CA TYR A 272 -10.26 -6.46 14.01
C TYR A 272 -10.81 -7.86 13.79
N VAL A 273 -11.40 -8.12 12.62
CA VAL A 273 -12.24 -9.30 12.37
C VAL A 273 -11.37 -10.52 12.06
N PRO A 274 -11.66 -11.72 12.60
CA PRO A 274 -10.98 -12.95 12.18
C PRO A 274 -11.16 -13.21 10.69
N LYS A 275 -10.09 -13.62 10.00
CA LYS A 275 -10.22 -14.01 8.59
C LYS A 275 -11.22 -15.16 8.43
N GLY A 276 -12.00 -15.09 7.36
CA GLY A 276 -13.10 -16.01 7.05
C GLY A 276 -14.43 -15.65 7.71
N GLN A 277 -14.50 -14.57 8.51
CA GLN A 277 -15.72 -14.13 9.17
C GLN A 277 -16.18 -12.77 8.66
N PRO A 278 -17.49 -12.54 8.45
CA PRO A 278 -17.99 -11.21 8.13
C PRO A 278 -17.91 -10.28 9.34
N THR A 279 -17.92 -8.97 9.09
CA THR A 279 -17.98 -7.97 10.17
C THR A 279 -19.27 -8.13 10.99
N PRO A 280 -19.21 -8.12 12.34
CA PRO A 280 -20.39 -8.23 13.19
C PRO A 280 -21.36 -7.06 13.00
N SER A 281 -22.55 -7.37 12.48
CA SER A 281 -23.76 -6.54 12.33
C SER A 281 -23.54 -5.02 12.18
N GLY A 282 -23.28 -4.63 10.94
CA GLY A 282 -23.93 -3.51 10.27
C GLY A 282 -24.28 -3.98 8.86
N ASN A 283 -25.56 -4.29 8.62
CA ASN A 283 -26.13 -4.89 7.41
C ASN A 283 -25.32 -4.63 6.12
N SER A 284 -24.48 -5.59 5.70
CA SER A 284 -23.88 -5.60 4.37
C SER A 284 -23.78 -7.05 3.90
N SER A 285 -24.63 -7.35 2.93
CA SER A 285 -24.56 -8.51 2.04
C SER A 285 -23.12 -8.71 1.55
N GLY A 286 -22.67 -9.97 1.50
CA GLY A 286 -21.36 -10.32 0.95
C GLY A 286 -21.10 -9.65 -0.40
N GLY A 287 -20.00 -8.92 -0.48
CA GLY A 287 -19.58 -8.21 -1.68
C GLY A 287 -18.30 -7.43 -1.39
N SER A 288 -17.20 -7.91 -1.97
CA SER A 288 -15.94 -7.24 -2.29
C SER A 288 -15.39 -6.19 -1.31
N GLY A 289 -14.18 -6.47 -0.77
CA GLY A 289 -13.34 -5.42 -0.23
C GLY A 289 -13.18 -4.29 -1.24
N GLY A 290 -13.43 -3.08 -0.76
CA GLY A 290 -13.46 -1.87 -1.55
C GLY A 290 -13.94 -0.75 -0.65
N SER A 291 -13.05 0.19 -0.37
CA SER A 291 -13.35 1.46 0.29
C SER A 291 -14.64 2.05 -0.29
N GLY A 292 -15.64 2.30 0.55
CA GLY A 292 -16.83 3.13 0.30
C GLY A 292 -17.47 3.07 -1.10
N THR A 293 -18.64 2.45 -1.21
CA THR A 293 -19.52 2.47 -2.39
C THR A 293 -19.65 3.85 -3.05
N SER A 294 -18.96 4.03 -4.16
CA SER A 294 -19.33 4.90 -5.27
C SER A 294 -19.16 4.07 -6.54
N SER A 295 -20.21 3.38 -6.96
CA SER A 295 -20.28 2.81 -8.30
C SER A 295 -21.55 3.33 -8.90
N GLY A 296 -21.48 3.98 -10.07
CA GLY A 296 -22.65 4.66 -10.59
C GLY A 296 -22.36 5.54 -11.79
N LYS A 297 -23.41 6.15 -12.31
CA LYS A 297 -23.29 7.24 -13.29
C LYS A 297 -23.45 8.57 -12.58
N GLY A 298 -22.65 9.54 -12.97
CA GLY A 298 -22.63 10.84 -12.33
C GLY A 298 -22.03 11.92 -13.22
N TYR A 299 -22.11 13.16 -12.77
CA TYR A 299 -21.45 14.30 -13.39
C TYR A 299 -20.17 14.63 -12.65
N LEU A 300 -19.18 15.14 -13.38
CA LEU A 300 -17.98 15.75 -12.79
C LEU A 300 -18.13 17.28 -12.84
N LYS A 301 -18.28 17.90 -11.67
CA LYS A 301 -18.40 19.34 -11.49
C LYS A 301 -17.17 19.94 -10.82
N LEU A 302 -17.00 21.24 -10.95
CA LEU A 302 -15.86 21.96 -10.39
C LEU A 302 -16.33 22.78 -9.19
N SER A 303 -15.72 22.58 -8.02
CA SER A 303 -16.09 23.30 -6.80
C SER A 303 -16.00 24.81 -7.00
N SER A 304 -17.06 25.54 -6.67
CA SER A 304 -17.10 27.01 -6.76
C SER A 304 -16.86 27.58 -8.17
N GLN A 305 -17.01 26.77 -9.22
CA GLN A 305 -16.88 27.20 -10.62
C GLN A 305 -18.15 26.86 -11.41
N LYS A 306 -18.41 27.64 -12.48
CA LYS A 306 -19.53 27.37 -13.39
C LYS A 306 -19.17 26.23 -14.35
N GLY A 307 -20.19 25.55 -14.87
CA GLY A 307 -19.99 24.49 -15.85
C GLY A 307 -19.58 23.15 -15.25
N CYS A 308 -19.03 22.28 -16.10
CA CYS A 308 -18.71 20.91 -15.74
C CYS A 308 -17.76 20.28 -16.77
N ILE A 309 -17.33 19.05 -16.49
CA ILE A 309 -16.52 18.27 -17.42
C ILE A 309 -17.41 17.63 -18.48
N ILE A 310 -16.98 17.75 -19.75
CA ILE A 310 -17.60 17.11 -20.89
C ILE A 310 -16.90 15.79 -21.25
N SER A 311 -17.46 15.04 -22.21
CA SER A 311 -17.06 13.65 -22.46
C SER A 311 -15.59 13.47 -22.87
N SER A 312 -14.89 14.51 -23.34
CA SER A 312 -13.47 14.48 -23.63
C SER A 312 -12.55 14.63 -22.41
N GLY A 313 -13.10 15.02 -21.25
CA GLY A 313 -12.33 15.42 -20.06
C GLY A 313 -12.11 16.94 -19.93
N ASN A 314 -12.55 17.74 -20.90
CA ASN A 314 -12.39 19.20 -20.84
C ASN A 314 -13.47 19.86 -19.97
N TRP A 315 -13.13 21.01 -19.38
CA TRP A 315 -14.08 21.90 -18.72
C TRP A 315 -14.83 22.77 -19.75
N PHE A 316 -16.16 22.82 -19.60
CA PHE A 316 -17.04 23.62 -20.44
C PHE A 316 -18.14 24.33 -19.62
N THR A 317 -18.42 25.60 -19.93
CA THR A 317 -19.38 26.44 -19.18
C THR A 317 -20.72 26.65 -19.85
N SER A 318 -20.84 26.44 -21.16
CA SER A 318 -22.03 26.81 -21.94
C SER A 318 -22.89 25.65 -22.43
N GLY A 319 -22.61 24.41 -22.00
CA GLY A 319 -23.31 23.21 -22.48
C GLY A 319 -23.66 22.19 -21.41
N THR A 320 -24.15 21.05 -21.87
CA THR A 320 -24.59 19.94 -21.00
C THR A 320 -23.40 19.16 -20.47
N CYS A 321 -23.44 18.84 -19.19
CA CYS A 321 -22.46 17.98 -18.53
C CYS A 321 -22.49 16.57 -19.13
N ALA A 322 -21.31 15.99 -19.33
CA ALA A 322 -21.22 14.59 -19.68
C ALA A 322 -21.42 13.72 -18.43
N SER A 323 -22.03 12.56 -18.62
CA SER A 323 -22.07 11.53 -17.60
C SER A 323 -20.79 10.69 -17.64
N PHE A 324 -20.34 10.30 -16.45
CA PHE A 324 -19.18 9.47 -16.22
C PHE A 324 -19.61 8.25 -15.41
N GLN A 325 -19.23 7.07 -15.90
CA GLN A 325 -19.28 5.85 -15.14
C GLN A 325 -18.12 5.87 -14.15
N LEU A 326 -18.44 5.78 -12.87
CA LEU A 326 -17.48 5.59 -11.79
C LEU A 326 -17.60 4.13 -11.32
N ALA A 327 -16.47 3.46 -11.20
CA ALA A 327 -16.38 2.08 -10.73
C ALA A 327 -15.17 1.93 -9.80
N GLN A 328 -15.24 1.01 -8.85
CA GLN A 328 -14.10 0.68 -8.01
C GLN A 328 -12.94 0.17 -8.87
N ALA A 329 -11.73 0.66 -8.57
CA ALA A 329 -10.52 0.14 -9.18
C ALA A 329 -10.10 -1.15 -8.48
N GLU A 330 -9.40 -2.01 -9.22
CA GLU A 330 -9.02 -3.34 -8.77
C GLU A 330 -8.15 -3.34 -7.51
N PHE A 331 -7.19 -2.42 -7.44
CA PHE A 331 -6.20 -2.33 -6.39
C PHE A 331 -6.41 -1.08 -5.52
N GLY A 332 -7.67 -0.73 -5.27
CA GLY A 332 -8.08 0.41 -4.46
C GLY A 332 -8.28 1.71 -5.25
N GLY A 333 -9.13 2.60 -4.73
CA GLY A 333 -9.54 3.81 -5.44
C GLY A 333 -10.62 3.55 -6.49
N VAL A 334 -10.73 4.42 -7.49
CA VAL A 334 -11.82 4.44 -8.47
C VAL A 334 -11.31 4.65 -9.89
N THR A 335 -12.09 4.22 -10.86
CA THR A 335 -11.89 4.48 -12.29
C THR A 335 -13.04 5.30 -12.84
N LEU A 336 -12.75 6.09 -13.88
CA LEU A 336 -13.73 6.94 -14.55
C LEU A 336 -13.77 6.59 -16.04
N THR A 337 -14.97 6.45 -16.60
CA THR A 337 -15.17 6.23 -18.04
C THR A 337 -16.26 7.14 -18.56
N SER A 338 -16.02 7.80 -19.70
CA SER A 338 -17.03 8.60 -20.39
C SER A 338 -17.50 7.89 -21.66
N SER A 339 -18.45 8.49 -22.37
CA SER A 339 -18.86 8.01 -23.70
C SER A 339 -17.76 8.09 -24.77
N LYS A 340 -16.64 8.79 -24.51
CA LYS A 340 -15.47 8.83 -25.39
C LYS A 340 -14.45 7.75 -25.09
N GLY A 341 -14.56 7.05 -23.97
CA GLY A 341 -13.67 5.98 -23.55
C GLY A 341 -13.12 6.17 -22.12
N PRO A 342 -12.10 5.38 -21.76
CA PRO A 342 -11.44 5.45 -20.46
C PRO A 342 -10.90 6.85 -20.15
N CYS A 343 -11.10 7.32 -18.92
CA CYS A 343 -10.52 8.55 -18.44
C CYS A 343 -9.16 8.29 -17.76
N ASN A 344 -8.20 9.16 -18.00
CA ASN A 344 -6.88 9.12 -17.39
C ASN A 344 -6.25 10.53 -17.38
N VAL A 345 -5.16 10.71 -16.65
CA VAL A 345 -4.30 11.89 -16.77
C VAL A 345 -3.13 11.53 -17.69
N VAL A 346 -3.12 12.11 -18.88
CA VAL A 346 -2.09 11.85 -19.90
C VAL A 346 -1.32 13.14 -20.15
N ASN A 347 0.01 13.11 -20.05
CA ASN A 347 0.86 14.30 -20.14
C ASN A 347 0.37 15.44 -19.21
N ASN A 348 0.05 15.07 -17.97
CA ASN A 348 -0.48 15.96 -16.93
C ASN A 348 -1.86 16.58 -17.21
N VAL A 349 -2.61 16.09 -18.21
CA VAL A 349 -3.96 16.59 -18.56
C VAL A 349 -5.00 15.50 -18.36
N PHE A 350 -6.10 15.82 -17.66
CA PHE A 350 -7.26 14.93 -17.57
C PHE A 350 -7.92 14.78 -18.95
N SER A 351 -8.07 13.55 -19.42
CA SER A 351 -8.61 13.23 -20.73
C SER A 351 -9.42 11.94 -20.69
N CYS A 352 -10.48 11.87 -21.49
CA CYS A 352 -11.23 10.65 -21.74
C CYS A 352 -11.32 10.39 -23.25
N LYS A 353 -10.71 9.30 -23.72
CA LYS A 353 -10.70 8.90 -25.14
C LYS A 353 -10.46 7.39 -25.28
N ALA A 354 -10.88 6.82 -26.41
CA ALA A 354 -10.79 5.38 -26.67
C ALA A 354 -9.35 4.82 -26.62
N GLY A 355 -8.35 5.66 -26.93
CA GLY A 355 -6.93 5.28 -26.88
C GLY A 355 -6.27 5.49 -25.52
N ASN A 356 -7.00 5.90 -24.48
CA ASN A 356 -6.45 5.98 -23.13
C ASN A 356 -6.42 4.59 -22.49
N THR A 357 -5.36 4.32 -21.74
CA THR A 357 -5.40 3.33 -20.67
C THR A 357 -6.37 3.81 -19.58
N LEU A 358 -7.02 2.88 -18.89
CA LEU A 358 -7.94 3.23 -17.80
C LEU A 358 -7.14 3.77 -16.61
N GLY A 359 -7.35 5.05 -16.29
CA GLY A 359 -6.67 5.70 -15.18
C GLY A 359 -7.25 5.29 -13.83
N GLN A 360 -6.39 5.25 -12.82
CA GLN A 360 -6.75 5.05 -11.43
C GLN A 360 -6.72 6.39 -10.68
N PHE A 361 -7.79 6.65 -9.94
CA PHE A 361 -8.01 7.83 -9.12
C PHE A 361 -8.32 7.38 -7.69
N THR A 362 -8.33 8.30 -6.74
CA THR A 362 -8.93 8.08 -5.42
C THR A 362 -10.15 8.99 -5.25
N GLN A 363 -11.02 8.65 -4.30
CA GLN A 363 -12.18 9.45 -3.99
C GLN A 363 -12.22 9.73 -2.49
N ASP A 364 -12.28 11.01 -2.14
CA ASP A 364 -12.45 11.49 -0.76
C ASP A 364 -13.79 12.21 -0.66
N GLY A 365 -14.78 11.57 -0.03
CA GLY A 365 -16.17 12.00 -0.10
C GLY A 365 -16.66 12.05 -1.56
N ASN A 366 -16.95 13.25 -2.07
CA ASN A 366 -17.34 13.45 -3.47
C ASN A 366 -16.17 13.95 -4.34
N THR A 367 -14.99 14.21 -3.76
CA THR A 367 -13.86 14.79 -4.48
C THR A 367 -13.04 13.70 -5.13
N ILE A 368 -12.82 13.83 -6.45
CA ILE A 368 -11.91 13.00 -7.24
C ILE A 368 -10.49 13.52 -7.06
N VAL A 369 -9.63 12.63 -6.60
CA VAL A 369 -8.24 12.87 -6.24
C VAL A 369 -7.33 12.12 -7.22
N TYR A 370 -6.23 12.74 -7.64
CA TYR A 370 -5.24 12.11 -8.52
C TYR A 370 -3.84 12.27 -7.93
N GLY A 371 -3.09 11.17 -7.76
CA GLY A 371 -1.75 11.21 -7.18
C GLY A 371 -1.73 11.82 -5.77
N GLY A 372 -2.76 11.59 -4.97
CA GLY A 372 -2.94 12.20 -3.65
C GLY A 372 -3.30 13.70 -3.67
N GLN A 373 -3.46 14.31 -4.85
CA GLN A 373 -3.84 15.72 -4.99
C GLN A 373 -5.34 15.86 -5.19
N SER A 374 -6.01 16.54 -4.27
CA SER A 374 -7.45 16.82 -4.35
C SER A 374 -7.78 18.04 -5.23
N LYS A 375 -6.80 18.91 -5.43
CA LYS A 375 -6.93 20.10 -6.27
C LYS A 375 -6.64 19.78 -7.72
N TRP A 376 -7.34 20.52 -8.58
CA TRP A 376 -7.19 20.58 -10.02
C TRP A 376 -7.08 22.04 -10.42
N SER A 377 -6.46 22.32 -11.56
CA SER A 377 -6.26 23.68 -12.02
C SER A 377 -6.36 23.84 -13.53
N ALA A 378 -6.67 25.07 -13.95
CA ALA A 378 -6.80 25.50 -15.34
C ALA A 378 -6.30 26.96 -15.49
N ASP A 379 -5.97 27.36 -16.73
CA ASP A 379 -5.32 28.65 -17.00
C ASP A 379 -6.27 29.86 -16.75
N HIS A 380 -7.58 29.67 -16.99
CA HIS A 380 -8.65 30.64 -16.76
C HIS A 380 -10.01 29.94 -16.70
N VAL A 381 -11.10 30.69 -16.51
CA VAL A 381 -12.47 30.17 -16.60
C VAL A 381 -12.91 30.20 -18.07
N PRO A 382 -13.31 29.07 -18.70
CA PRO A 382 -13.68 29.07 -20.10
C PRO A 382 -14.97 29.86 -20.35
N SER A 383 -15.07 30.48 -21.52
CA SER A 383 -16.23 31.30 -21.91
C SER A 383 -16.77 30.94 -23.30
N GLY A 384 -18.07 31.16 -23.51
CA GLY A 384 -18.70 30.86 -24.79
C GLY A 384 -18.56 29.39 -25.17
N GLN A 385 -18.00 29.11 -26.36
CA GLN A 385 -17.81 27.74 -26.87
C GLN A 385 -16.43 27.15 -26.54
N GLU A 386 -15.62 27.84 -25.74
CA GLU A 386 -14.29 27.38 -25.34
C GLU A 386 -14.34 26.15 -24.46
N GLN A 387 -13.54 25.13 -24.78
CA GLN A 387 -13.32 23.96 -23.94
C GLN A 387 -11.89 23.99 -23.42
N LEU A 388 -11.72 23.95 -22.10
CA LEU A 388 -10.42 24.10 -21.47
C LEU A 388 -9.95 22.80 -20.84
N THR A 389 -8.65 22.51 -20.98
CA THR A 389 -8.04 21.36 -20.31
C THR A 389 -7.84 21.64 -18.83
N ILE A 390 -7.91 20.58 -18.02
CA ILE A 390 -7.64 20.66 -16.59
C ILE A 390 -6.46 19.75 -16.24
N THR A 391 -5.69 20.16 -15.25
CA THR A 391 -4.50 19.44 -14.80
C THR A 391 -4.58 19.20 -13.29
N PRO A 392 -4.07 18.07 -12.76
CA PRO A 392 -3.95 17.88 -11.31
C PRO A 392 -3.12 18.99 -10.65
N GLY A 393 -3.40 19.25 -9.38
CA GLY A 393 -2.70 20.23 -8.56
C GLY A 393 -3.17 21.66 -8.73
N SER A 394 -2.43 22.60 -8.12
CA SER A 394 -2.74 24.03 -8.06
C SER A 394 -1.77 24.90 -8.87
N GLY A 395 -1.19 24.34 -9.94
CA GLY A 395 -0.11 24.98 -10.70
C GLY A 395 -0.56 26.10 -11.66
N LYS A 396 -1.88 26.27 -11.86
CA LYS A 396 -2.45 27.27 -12.78
C LYS A 396 -3.34 28.28 -12.07
N SER A 397 -3.72 29.35 -12.79
CA SER A 397 -4.40 30.53 -12.24
C SER A 397 -5.73 30.24 -11.54
N VAL A 398 -6.49 29.26 -12.02
CA VAL A 398 -7.77 28.86 -11.42
C VAL A 398 -7.59 27.48 -10.79
N THR A 399 -7.88 27.36 -9.50
CA THR A 399 -7.81 26.10 -8.75
C THR A 399 -9.19 25.73 -8.21
N PHE A 400 -9.54 24.46 -8.27
CA PHE A 400 -10.82 23.90 -7.84
C PHE A 400 -10.66 22.42 -7.42
N GLU A 401 -11.68 21.85 -6.81
CA GLU A 401 -11.83 20.40 -6.63
C GLU A 401 -12.76 19.85 -7.69
N LEU A 402 -12.47 18.62 -8.14
CA LEU A 402 -13.34 17.90 -9.07
C LEU A 402 -14.32 17.05 -8.26
N GLN A 403 -15.60 17.41 -8.29
CA GLN A 403 -16.66 16.79 -7.50
C GLN A 403 -17.51 15.85 -8.36
N TYR A 404 -17.60 14.59 -7.94
CA TYR A 404 -18.50 13.61 -8.53
C TYR A 404 -19.89 13.70 -7.89
N GLU A 405 -20.89 13.95 -8.73
CA GLU A 405 -22.30 14.00 -8.33
C GLU A 405 -23.06 12.86 -8.99
N SER A 406 -23.53 11.88 -8.21
CA SER A 406 -24.33 10.76 -8.71
C SER A 406 -25.65 11.22 -9.32
N ILE A 407 -26.10 10.54 -10.38
CA ILE A 407 -27.38 10.73 -11.06
C ILE A 407 -28.44 9.76 -10.53
#